data_AF-A0A2H2ZPB8-F1
#
_entry.id   AF-A0A2H2ZPB8-F1
#
_cell.length_a   1.000
_cell.length_b   1.000
_cell.length_c   1.000
_cell.angle_alpha   90.00
_cell.angle_beta   90.00
_cell.angle_gamma   90.00
#
_symmetry.space_group_name_H-M   'P 1'
#
loop_
_entity.id
_entity.type
_entity.pdbx_description
1 polymer ?
#
loop_
_entity_poly.entity_id
_entity_poly.type
_entity_poly.pdbx_seq_one_letter_code
_entity_poly.pdbx_strand_id
1 'polypeptide(L)'
;MNSTTLTCPVTGTPDLYGLGIRLGIYIQMVSVQISGLASIVMQSEDSLSQGVIIFVLATGIVLVRLLRAAADIQAVEVFPILTLLLAQLGVCRVAGRNGQTTAHIYVFEVAGLIALFAWFWWHGMDTLPRKCHDDKAFFFAKVSIWHWFRTLNKVGSVFAIIGGVFLVLFYLGAVMLLNFVLATNYFRQFQGETGGRGSRGGNGVVDLSSIDFLVNVGAIVYVEMALKWNDISDVHSLASPGQFMPFFISIAQLLSVFYGIGKGMLEMAEDEDSDSDTESGRFAAFISPFSTFEFDKRTPFC
;
A
#
# COMPACT_ATOMS: atom_id res chain seq x y z
N MET A 1 10.41 -47.21 -16.17
CA MET A 1 10.13 -46.55 -14.88
C MET A 1 9.00 -45.57 -15.14
N ASN A 2 7.78 -45.94 -14.75
CA ASN A 2 6.59 -45.11 -14.93
C ASN A 2 6.68 -43.91 -13.97
N SER A 3 6.93 -42.71 -14.51
CA SER A 3 6.68 -41.45 -13.82
C SER A 3 5.17 -41.25 -13.72
N THR A 4 4.52 -41.92 -12.77
CA THR A 4 3.28 -41.41 -12.22
C THR A 4 3.64 -40.14 -11.49
N THR A 5 3.48 -39.00 -12.17
CA THR A 5 3.33 -37.69 -11.53
C THR A 5 2.21 -37.85 -10.52
N LEU A 6 2.58 -38.05 -9.25
CA LEU A 6 1.65 -38.12 -8.14
C LEU A 6 1.08 -36.70 -8.00
N THR A 7 0.07 -36.38 -8.82
CA THR A 7 -0.73 -35.16 -8.68
C THR A 7 -1.39 -35.28 -7.32
N CYS A 8 -0.91 -34.50 -6.38
CA CYS A 8 -1.47 -34.34 -5.06
C CYS A 8 -2.29 -33.05 -5.12
N PRO A 9 -3.58 -33.11 -5.53
CA PRO A 9 -4.39 -31.92 -5.62
C PRO A 9 -4.58 -31.35 -4.22
N VAL A 10 -3.98 -30.18 -3.98
CA VAL A 10 -4.23 -29.40 -2.78
C VAL A 10 -5.59 -28.75 -2.94
N THR A 11 -6.58 -29.21 -2.18
CA THR A 11 -7.86 -28.49 -2.05
C THR A 11 -7.60 -27.22 -1.27
N GLY A 12 -7.64 -26.10 -1.97
CA GLY A 12 -7.37 -24.79 -1.39
C GLY A 12 -8.52 -24.28 -0.54
N THR A 13 -8.21 -23.49 0.48
CA THR A 13 -9.24 -22.78 1.26
C THR A 13 -9.68 -21.51 0.50
N PRO A 14 -10.91 -21.46 -0.04
CA PRO A 14 -11.39 -20.31 -0.82
C PRO A 14 -11.39 -18.99 -0.02
N ASP A 15 -11.52 -19.05 1.30
CA ASP A 15 -11.58 -17.88 2.17
C ASP A 15 -10.22 -17.25 2.50
N LEU A 16 -9.12 -17.94 2.18
CA LEU A 16 -7.77 -17.45 2.45
C LEU A 16 -7.15 -16.77 1.22
N TYR A 17 -7.28 -17.38 0.05
CA TYR A 17 -6.68 -16.89 -1.20
C TYR A 17 -7.54 -17.18 -2.43
N GLY A 18 -8.85 -17.35 -2.23
CA GLY A 18 -9.77 -17.48 -3.34
C GLY A 18 -9.71 -16.28 -4.28
N LEU A 19 -10.32 -16.46 -5.45
CA LEU A 19 -10.20 -15.55 -6.57
C LEU A 19 -10.52 -14.10 -6.19
N GLY A 20 -11.55 -13.86 -5.37
CA GLY A 20 -11.95 -12.50 -4.99
C GLY A 20 -10.93 -11.77 -4.11
N ILE A 21 -10.23 -12.49 -3.22
CA ILE A 21 -9.17 -11.91 -2.37
C ILE A 21 -7.97 -11.53 -3.24
N ARG A 22 -7.54 -12.43 -4.12
CA ARG A 22 -6.40 -12.17 -5.03
C ARG A 22 -6.69 -11.02 -5.98
N LEU A 23 -7.83 -11.07 -6.69
CA LEU A 23 -8.26 -9.98 -7.57
C LEU A 23 -8.41 -8.67 -6.80
N GLY A 24 -8.95 -8.73 -5.58
CA GLY A 24 -9.07 -7.56 -4.71
C GLY A 24 -7.72 -6.90 -4.42
N ILE A 25 -6.74 -7.70 -4.01
CA ILE A 25 -5.36 -7.27 -3.78
C ILE A 25 -4.75 -6.68 -5.06
N TYR A 26 -4.93 -7.33 -6.22
CA TYR A 26 -4.36 -6.88 -7.49
C TYR A 26 -4.95 -5.54 -7.93
N ILE A 27 -6.27 -5.41 -7.87
CA ILE A 27 -6.98 -4.17 -8.18
C ILE A 27 -6.48 -3.07 -7.24
N GLN A 28 -6.33 -3.36 -5.96
CA GLN A 28 -5.85 -2.39 -4.99
C GLN A 28 -4.39 -1.97 -5.24
N MET A 29 -3.50 -2.90 -5.59
CA MET A 29 -2.11 -2.56 -5.99
C MET A 29 -2.10 -1.61 -7.18
N VAL A 30 -2.92 -1.88 -8.20
CA VAL A 30 -3.05 -1.01 -9.38
C VAL A 30 -3.64 0.35 -9.00
N SER A 31 -4.68 0.39 -8.16
CA SER A 31 -5.29 1.63 -7.66
C SER A 31 -4.26 2.55 -6.98
N VAL A 32 -3.38 1.99 -6.15
CA VAL A 32 -2.33 2.78 -5.47
C VAL A 32 -1.30 3.31 -6.46
N GLN A 33 -0.90 2.51 -7.44
CA GLN A 33 0.04 2.96 -8.47
C GLN A 33 -0.54 4.09 -9.32
N ILE A 34 -1.81 3.96 -9.74
CA ILE A 34 -2.51 4.99 -10.49
C ILE A 34 -2.65 6.26 -9.64
N SER A 35 -3.04 6.14 -8.36
CA SER A 35 -3.10 7.27 -7.43
C SER A 35 -1.74 7.94 -7.26
N GLY A 36 -0.67 7.15 -7.12
CA GLY A 36 0.69 7.66 -6.97
C GLY A 36 1.18 8.40 -8.22
N LEU A 37 0.84 7.90 -9.41
CA LEU A 37 1.14 8.58 -10.67
C LEU A 37 0.31 9.87 -10.82
N ALA A 38 -0.98 9.81 -10.50
CA ALA A 38 -1.88 10.95 -10.51
C ALA A 38 -1.46 12.05 -9.53
N SER A 39 -1.00 11.68 -8.33
CA SER A 39 -0.49 12.60 -7.31
C SER A 39 0.76 13.35 -7.79
N ILE A 40 1.64 12.69 -8.56
CA ILE A 40 2.80 13.35 -9.18
C ILE A 40 2.36 14.37 -10.23
N VAL A 41 1.35 14.04 -11.05
CA VAL A 41 0.89 14.89 -12.14
C VAL A 41 0.02 16.05 -11.64
N MET A 42 -0.87 15.80 -10.68
CA MET A 42 -1.96 16.73 -10.29
C MET A 42 -1.87 17.26 -8.86
N GLN A 43 -0.86 16.89 -8.07
CA GLN A 43 -0.70 17.31 -6.65
C GLN A 43 -1.95 17.10 -5.78
N SER A 44 -2.81 16.13 -6.10
CA SER A 44 -4.04 15.82 -5.36
C SER A 44 -3.75 15.10 -4.04
N GLU A 45 -4.59 15.31 -3.02
CA GLU A 45 -4.43 14.66 -1.71
C GLU A 45 -4.75 13.15 -1.73
N ASP A 46 -3.83 12.34 -1.23
CA ASP A 46 -3.91 10.87 -1.24
C ASP A 46 -4.72 10.28 -0.05
N SER A 47 -6.04 10.46 -0.06
CA SER A 47 -6.95 9.83 0.93
C SER A 47 -7.06 8.31 0.79
N LEU A 48 -6.62 7.75 -0.33
CA LEU A 48 -6.66 6.32 -0.65
C LEU A 48 -5.70 5.47 0.19
N SER A 49 -4.60 6.05 0.65
CA SER A 49 -3.58 5.36 1.45
C SER A 49 -4.16 4.71 2.72
N GLN A 50 -5.12 5.37 3.37
CA GLN A 50 -5.79 4.87 4.58
C GLN A 50 -6.61 3.60 4.31
N GLY A 51 -7.30 3.53 3.17
CA GLY A 51 -8.13 2.39 2.79
C GLY A 51 -7.31 1.13 2.55
N VAL A 52 -6.07 1.28 2.05
CA VAL A 52 -5.16 0.16 1.83
C VAL A 52 -4.61 -0.38 3.14
N ILE A 53 -4.18 0.49 4.04
CA ILE A 53 -3.70 0.10 5.37
C ILE A 53 -4.78 -0.71 6.12
N ILE A 54 -6.03 -0.25 6.12
CA ILE A 54 -7.13 -0.97 6.78
C ILE A 54 -7.37 -2.34 6.13
N PHE A 55 -7.28 -2.41 4.81
CA PHE A 55 -7.46 -3.65 4.06
C PHE A 55 -6.37 -4.68 4.36
N VAL A 56 -5.09 -4.27 4.33
CA VAL A 56 -3.96 -5.14 4.61
C VAL A 56 -4.03 -5.61 6.06
N LEU A 57 -4.44 -4.75 7.00
CA LEU A 57 -4.61 -5.10 8.40
C LEU A 57 -5.71 -6.15 8.57
N ALA A 58 -6.87 -5.95 7.94
CA ALA A 58 -7.97 -6.90 7.98
C ALA A 58 -7.57 -8.27 7.41
N THR A 59 -6.91 -8.28 6.25
CA THR A 59 -6.43 -9.52 5.61
C THR A 59 -5.36 -10.22 6.45
N GLY A 60 -4.44 -9.46 7.06
CA GLY A 60 -3.45 -9.99 7.99
C GLY A 60 -4.06 -10.61 9.25
N ILE A 61 -5.10 -9.98 9.82
CA ILE A 61 -5.84 -10.55 10.96
C ILE A 61 -6.51 -11.87 10.57
N VAL A 62 -7.14 -11.95 9.40
CA VAL A 62 -7.75 -13.19 8.90
C VAL A 62 -6.71 -14.29 8.74
N LEU A 63 -5.55 -13.98 8.15
CA LEU A 63 -4.44 -14.92 8.02
C LEU A 63 -3.97 -15.45 9.38
N VAL A 64 -3.76 -14.56 10.37
CA VAL A 64 -3.34 -14.96 11.72
C VAL A 64 -4.41 -15.81 12.42
N ARG A 65 -5.69 -15.46 12.25
CA ARG A 65 -6.81 -16.24 12.80
C ARG A 65 -6.85 -17.65 12.23
N LEU A 66 -6.68 -17.76 10.92
CA LEU A 66 -6.66 -19.04 10.20
C LEU A 66 -5.47 -19.91 10.60
N LEU A 67 -4.28 -19.32 10.75
CA LEU A 67 -3.09 -20.01 11.27
C LEU A 67 -3.29 -20.51 12.72
N ARG A 68 -3.92 -19.70 13.57
CA ARG A 68 -4.20 -20.02 14.98
C ARG A 68 -5.27 -21.11 15.14
N ALA A 69 -6.25 -21.14 14.26
CA ALA A 69 -7.34 -22.09 14.32
C ALA A 69 -6.90 -23.54 14.02
N ALA A 70 -5.64 -23.75 13.63
CA ALA A 70 -5.14 -25.02 13.10
C ALA A 70 -6.11 -25.61 12.06
N ALA A 71 -6.74 -24.70 11.29
CA ALA A 71 -7.45 -25.11 10.10
C ALA A 71 -6.45 -25.86 9.22
N ASP A 72 -6.96 -26.78 8.40
CA ASP A 72 -6.22 -27.77 7.60
C ASP A 72 -5.43 -27.11 6.44
N ILE A 73 -4.77 -25.99 6.76
CA ILE A 73 -4.08 -25.03 5.93
C ILE A 73 -2.66 -25.48 5.76
N GLN A 74 -2.22 -25.47 4.52
CA GLN A 74 -0.91 -25.92 4.11
C GLN A 74 0.05 -24.73 4.01
N ALA A 75 1.33 -25.01 4.21
CA ALA A 75 2.38 -24.00 4.05
C ALA A 75 2.36 -23.34 2.65
N VAL A 76 1.95 -24.10 1.62
CA VAL A 76 1.84 -23.63 0.23
C VAL A 76 0.74 -22.57 0.05
N GLU A 77 -0.28 -22.54 0.91
CA GLU A 77 -1.39 -21.56 0.83
C GLU A 77 -1.05 -20.25 1.56
N VAL A 78 -0.29 -20.34 2.65
CA VAL A 78 0.07 -19.20 3.51
C VAL A 78 1.05 -18.27 2.80
N PHE A 79 2.03 -18.86 2.14
CA PHE A 79 3.16 -18.13 1.60
C PHE A 79 2.81 -17.12 0.47
N PRO A 80 1.94 -17.46 -0.51
CA PRO A 80 1.49 -16.50 -1.52
C PRO A 80 0.79 -15.28 -0.92
N ILE A 81 -0.13 -15.48 0.03
CA ILE A 81 -0.83 -14.36 0.69
C ILE A 81 0.13 -13.51 1.50
N LEU A 82 1.03 -14.14 2.25
CA LEU A 82 2.03 -13.42 3.02
C LEU A 82 2.93 -12.55 2.13
N THR A 83 3.29 -13.06 0.95
CA THR A 83 4.08 -12.30 -0.05
C THR A 83 3.29 -11.12 -0.61
N LEU A 84 1.99 -11.30 -0.88
CA LEU A 84 1.13 -10.22 -1.36
C LEU A 84 0.96 -9.11 -0.32
N LEU A 85 0.72 -9.48 0.94
CA LEU A 85 0.58 -8.50 2.02
C LEU A 85 1.87 -7.70 2.23
N LEU A 86 3.03 -8.35 2.16
CA LEU A 86 4.33 -7.67 2.21
C LEU A 86 4.55 -6.74 1.02
N ALA A 87 4.15 -7.18 -0.19
CA ALA A 87 4.24 -6.34 -1.38
C ALA A 87 3.35 -5.10 -1.26
N GLN A 88 2.11 -5.24 -0.74
CA GLN A 88 1.21 -4.10 -0.53
C GLN A 88 1.77 -3.08 0.46
N LEU A 89 2.37 -3.54 1.57
CA LEU A 89 3.00 -2.64 2.54
C LEU A 89 4.15 -1.82 1.95
N GLY A 90 4.95 -2.41 1.05
CA GLY A 90 6.05 -1.70 0.40
C GLY A 90 5.59 -0.50 -0.44
N VAL A 91 4.34 -0.54 -0.91
CA VAL A 91 3.77 0.43 -1.86
C VAL A 91 2.96 1.51 -1.15
N CYS A 92 2.50 1.23 0.09
CA CYS A 92 1.75 2.19 0.91
C CYS A 92 2.62 3.40 1.25
N ARG A 93 2.43 4.50 0.52
CA ARG A 93 2.94 5.81 0.88
C ARG A 93 2.13 6.36 2.05
N VAL A 94 2.67 6.28 3.26
CA VAL A 94 2.10 7.03 4.39
C VAL A 94 2.36 8.51 4.12
N ALA A 95 1.33 9.21 3.65
CA ALA A 95 1.35 10.66 3.59
C ALA A 95 1.48 11.18 5.03
N GLY A 96 2.69 11.58 5.43
CA GLY A 96 3.02 12.05 6.79
C GLY A 96 2.26 13.30 7.24
N ARG A 97 1.32 13.79 6.43
CA ARG A 97 0.48 14.95 6.70
C ARG A 97 -0.84 14.60 7.40
N ASN A 98 -1.40 13.41 7.17
CA ASN A 98 -2.75 13.05 7.62
C ASN A 98 -2.74 11.98 8.71
N GLY A 99 -2.35 12.38 9.93
CA GLY A 99 -2.64 11.66 11.17
C GLY A 99 -1.52 10.78 11.71
N GLN A 100 -1.01 11.11 12.89
CA GLN A 100 -0.10 10.27 13.67
C GLN A 100 -0.65 8.85 13.87
N THR A 101 -1.98 8.70 13.97
CA THR A 101 -2.69 7.43 14.11
C THR A 101 -2.46 6.49 12.92
N THR A 102 -2.60 6.96 11.68
CA THR A 102 -2.39 6.15 10.48
C THR A 102 -0.95 5.64 10.40
N ALA A 103 0.01 6.47 10.77
CA ALA A 103 1.41 6.10 10.77
C ALA A 103 1.74 5.07 11.88
N HIS A 104 1.12 5.16 13.06
CA HIS A 104 1.24 4.12 14.09
C HIS A 104 0.65 2.78 13.65
N ILE A 105 -0.51 2.78 12.98
CA ILE A 105 -1.12 1.56 12.45
C ILE A 105 -0.20 0.93 11.41
N TYR A 106 0.33 1.72 10.48
CA TYR A 106 1.27 1.25 9.47
C TYR A 106 2.54 0.63 10.09
N VAL A 107 3.14 1.30 11.08
CA VAL A 107 4.33 0.77 11.77
C VAL A 107 4.04 -0.54 12.50
N PHE A 108 2.90 -0.63 13.18
CA PHE A 108 2.46 -1.86 13.83
C PHE A 108 2.27 -2.99 12.82
N GLU A 109 1.69 -2.68 11.68
CA GLU A 109 1.41 -3.62 10.61
C GLU A 109 2.68 -4.13 9.93
N VAL A 110 3.63 -3.24 9.61
CA VAL A 110 4.96 -3.59 9.10
C VAL A 110 5.69 -4.50 10.07
N ALA A 111 5.72 -4.16 11.36
CA ALA A 111 6.34 -4.99 12.38
C ALA A 111 5.66 -6.36 12.50
N GLY A 112 4.31 -6.38 12.47
CA GLY A 112 3.51 -7.60 12.54
C GLY A 112 3.75 -8.54 11.36
N LEU A 113 3.77 -8.02 10.13
CA LEU A 113 4.00 -8.81 8.92
C LEU A 113 5.45 -9.29 8.80
N ILE A 114 6.44 -8.49 9.21
CA ILE A 114 7.84 -8.95 9.29
C ILE A 114 7.99 -10.07 10.32
N ALA A 115 7.37 -9.93 11.49
CA ALA A 115 7.38 -10.97 12.51
C ALA A 115 6.69 -12.25 12.02
N LEU A 116 5.55 -12.13 11.33
CA LEU A 116 4.84 -13.26 10.74
C LEU A 116 5.66 -13.95 9.64
N PHE A 117 6.33 -13.17 8.79
CA PHE A 117 7.24 -13.67 7.76
C PHE A 117 8.41 -14.45 8.37
N ALA A 118 9.07 -13.89 9.38
CA ALA A 118 10.14 -14.59 10.10
C ALA A 118 9.61 -15.88 10.76
N TRP A 119 8.48 -15.79 11.47
CA TRP A 119 7.86 -16.96 12.09
C TRP A 119 7.53 -18.05 11.07
N PHE A 120 6.95 -17.70 9.92
CA PHE A 120 6.56 -18.65 8.89
C PHE A 120 7.74 -19.47 8.38
N TRP A 121 8.85 -18.82 8.02
CA TRP A 121 10.02 -19.49 7.44
C TRP A 121 10.85 -20.29 8.45
N TRP A 122 10.89 -19.81 9.70
CA TRP A 122 11.65 -20.45 10.76
C TRP A 122 10.88 -21.59 11.42
N HIS A 123 9.61 -21.38 11.74
CA HIS A 123 8.80 -22.31 12.52
C HIS A 123 7.52 -22.77 11.79
N GLY A 124 6.80 -21.85 11.16
CA GLY A 124 5.51 -22.12 10.52
C GLY A 124 5.54 -23.29 9.53
N MET A 125 6.54 -23.33 8.66
CA MET A 125 6.69 -24.43 7.69
C MET A 125 6.98 -25.80 8.32
N ASP A 126 7.53 -25.88 9.54
CA ASP A 126 7.72 -27.16 10.23
C ASP A 126 6.48 -27.57 11.01
N THR A 127 5.64 -26.61 11.43
CA THR A 127 4.41 -26.86 12.19
C THR A 127 3.19 -27.15 11.33
N LEU A 128 3.13 -26.61 10.11
CA LEU A 128 1.96 -26.74 9.24
C LEU A 128 1.90 -28.14 8.58
N PRO A 129 0.69 -28.71 8.42
CA PRO A 129 0.51 -30.02 7.82
C PRO A 129 0.96 -30.03 6.35
N ARG A 130 1.51 -31.18 5.92
CA ARG A 130 1.99 -31.42 4.56
C ARG A 130 1.21 -32.56 3.94
N LYS A 131 0.34 -32.26 2.98
CA LYS A 131 -0.36 -33.30 2.21
C LYS A 131 0.48 -33.80 1.04
N CYS A 132 1.34 -32.93 0.48
CA CYS A 132 2.17 -33.23 -0.67
C CYS A 132 3.66 -33.22 -0.32
N HIS A 133 4.44 -34.07 -0.99
CA HIS A 133 5.87 -34.23 -0.70
C HIS A 133 6.75 -33.16 -1.36
N ASP A 134 6.24 -32.44 -2.36
CA ASP A 134 7.07 -31.55 -3.18
C ASP A 134 6.35 -30.28 -3.63
N ASP A 135 6.08 -29.40 -2.67
CA ASP A 135 5.50 -28.07 -2.91
C ASP A 135 6.49 -27.17 -3.67
N LYS A 136 5.94 -26.41 -4.62
CA LYS A 136 6.70 -25.64 -5.60
C LYS A 136 6.53 -24.15 -5.40
N ALA A 137 7.60 -23.39 -5.51
CA ALA A 137 7.55 -21.93 -5.59
C ALA A 137 8.10 -21.46 -6.94
N PHE A 138 7.65 -20.27 -7.33
CA PHE A 138 8.18 -19.57 -8.49
C PHE A 138 9.49 -18.85 -8.14
N PHE A 139 10.62 -19.22 -8.71
CA PHE A 139 11.83 -18.41 -8.62
C PHE A 139 12.51 -18.34 -9.98
N PHE A 140 11.84 -17.72 -10.96
CA PHE A 140 12.19 -17.75 -12.39
C PHE A 140 12.31 -19.17 -13.01
N ALA A 141 12.09 -20.21 -12.20
CA ALA A 141 12.08 -21.62 -12.51
C ALA A 141 11.29 -22.37 -11.43
N LYS A 142 10.85 -23.60 -11.72
CA LYS A 142 10.11 -24.47 -10.79
C LYS A 142 11.04 -25.00 -9.71
N VAL A 143 10.94 -24.44 -8.50
CA VAL A 143 11.84 -24.75 -7.37
C VAL A 143 11.05 -25.35 -6.21
N SER A 144 11.62 -26.32 -5.51
CA SER A 144 11.03 -26.89 -4.28
C SER A 144 11.18 -25.92 -3.10
N ILE A 145 10.09 -25.62 -2.40
CA ILE A 145 10.06 -24.68 -1.27
C ILE A 145 10.95 -25.17 -0.11
N TRP A 146 11.06 -26.49 0.05
CA TRP A 146 11.68 -27.14 1.20
C TRP A 146 13.20 -27.11 1.24
N HIS A 147 13.85 -26.82 0.11
CA HIS A 147 15.30 -26.95 -0.06
C HIS A 147 15.99 -25.59 0.10
N TRP A 148 16.88 -25.24 -0.83
CA TRP A 148 17.67 -24.01 -0.79
C TRP A 148 16.79 -22.74 -0.73
N PHE A 149 15.58 -22.79 -1.29
CA PHE A 149 14.63 -21.68 -1.26
C PHE A 149 14.21 -21.30 0.17
N ARG A 150 14.04 -22.29 1.05
CA ARG A 150 13.80 -22.06 2.48
C ARG A 150 14.96 -21.29 3.13
N THR A 151 16.19 -21.69 2.85
CA THR A 151 17.38 -21.03 3.41
C THR A 151 17.48 -19.59 2.92
N LEU A 152 17.20 -19.34 1.63
CA LEU A 152 17.17 -17.99 1.07
C LEU A 152 16.15 -17.11 1.81
N ASN A 153 14.94 -17.60 2.04
CA ASN A 153 13.92 -16.83 2.73
C ASN A 153 14.19 -16.65 4.24
N LYS A 154 14.83 -17.62 4.90
CA LYS A 154 15.34 -17.41 6.27
C LYS A 154 16.34 -16.26 6.33
N VAL A 155 17.29 -16.22 5.41
CA VAL A 155 18.26 -15.11 5.29
C VAL A 155 17.53 -13.80 4.98
N GLY A 156 16.60 -13.82 4.02
CA GLY A 156 15.75 -12.68 3.69
C GLY A 156 14.96 -12.14 4.90
N SER A 157 14.46 -13.02 5.77
CA SER A 157 13.74 -12.62 6.98
C SER A 157 14.63 -11.86 7.98
N VAL A 158 15.93 -12.20 8.06
CA VAL A 158 16.89 -11.47 8.91
C VAL A 158 17.11 -10.06 8.36
N PHE A 159 17.31 -9.93 7.04
CA PHE A 159 17.40 -8.62 6.40
C PHE A 159 16.12 -7.79 6.57
N ALA A 160 14.95 -8.42 6.45
CA ALA A 160 13.66 -7.77 6.68
C ALA A 160 13.52 -7.28 8.13
N ILE A 161 13.94 -8.06 9.13
CA ILE A 161 13.94 -7.63 10.54
C ILE A 161 14.87 -6.43 10.74
N ILE A 162 16.10 -6.49 10.21
CA ILE A 162 17.05 -5.38 10.31
C ILE A 162 16.46 -4.11 9.66
N GLY A 163 15.99 -4.21 8.42
CA GLY A 163 15.37 -3.10 7.71
C GLY A 163 14.13 -2.55 8.42
N GLY A 164 13.29 -3.43 8.96
CA GLY A 164 12.12 -3.07 9.76
C GLY A 164 12.49 -2.30 11.03
N VAL A 165 13.50 -2.77 11.78
CA VAL A 165 14.00 -2.07 12.97
C VAL A 165 14.54 -0.68 12.59
N PHE A 166 15.33 -0.58 11.53
CA PHE A 166 15.81 0.72 11.04
C PHE A 166 14.67 1.67 10.67
N LEU A 167 13.66 1.17 9.95
CA LEU A 167 12.47 1.95 9.59
C LEU A 167 11.71 2.46 10.81
N VAL A 168 11.49 1.58 11.81
CA VAL A 168 10.80 1.95 13.05
C VAL A 168 11.59 2.98 13.86
N LEU A 169 12.90 2.80 14.00
CA LEU A 169 13.76 3.76 14.70
C LEU A 169 13.78 5.12 13.99
N PHE A 170 13.87 5.12 12.67
CA PHE A 170 13.79 6.34 11.87
C PHE A 170 12.45 7.06 12.06
N TYR A 171 11.34 6.32 12.04
CA TYR A 171 10.01 6.86 12.29
C TYR A 171 9.88 7.46 13.70
N LEU A 172 10.29 6.73 14.74
CA LEU A 172 10.26 7.24 16.11
C LEU A 172 11.11 8.50 16.26
N GLY A 173 12.30 8.53 15.65
CA GLY A 173 13.16 9.71 15.63
C GLY A 173 12.52 10.90 14.92
N ALA A 174 11.88 10.68 13.77
CA ALA A 174 11.17 11.72 13.02
C ALA A 174 9.99 12.29 13.82
N VAL A 175 9.21 11.43 14.49
CA VAL A 175 8.09 11.85 15.36
C VAL A 175 8.60 12.64 16.56
N MET A 176 9.67 12.18 17.22
CA MET A 176 10.27 12.91 18.34
C MET A 176 10.78 14.28 17.91
N LEU A 177 11.48 14.36 16.77
CA LEU A 177 11.99 15.61 16.21
C LEU A 177 10.84 16.57 15.84
N LEU A 178 9.78 16.07 15.21
CA LEU A 178 8.63 16.88 14.84
C LEU A 178 7.89 17.43 16.07
N ASN A 179 7.68 16.60 17.10
CA ASN A 179 7.11 17.06 18.37
C ASN A 179 8.02 18.08 19.07
N PHE A 180 9.34 17.89 19.03
CA PHE A 180 10.30 18.85 19.56
C PHE A 180 10.28 20.17 18.80
N VAL A 181 10.20 20.15 17.46
CA VAL A 181 10.06 21.36 16.63
C VAL A 181 8.73 22.06 16.88
N LEU A 182 7.62 21.33 17.03
CA LEU A 182 6.32 21.91 17.37
C LEU A 182 6.34 22.54 18.77
N ALA A 183 6.94 21.86 19.75
CA ALA A 183 7.08 22.39 21.11
C ALA A 183 7.97 23.65 21.13
N THR A 184 9.12 23.63 20.46
CA THR A 184 10.01 24.79 20.37
C THR A 184 9.37 25.95 19.61
N ASN A 185 8.61 25.70 18.54
CA ASN A 185 7.86 26.72 17.82
C ASN A 185 6.71 27.28 18.67
N TYR A 186 6.01 26.46 19.45
CA TYR A 186 4.99 26.90 20.39
C TYR A 186 5.59 27.80 21.48
N PHE A 187 6.74 27.42 22.04
CA PHE A 187 7.49 28.26 22.98
C PHE A 187 7.99 29.58 22.34
N ARG A 188 8.48 29.54 21.11
CA ARG A 188 8.88 30.75 20.36
C ARG A 188 7.70 31.66 20.01
N GLN A 189 6.55 31.09 19.68
CA GLN A 189 5.32 31.84 19.43
C GLN A 189 4.82 32.53 20.70
N PHE A 190 4.99 31.91 21.87
CA PHE A 190 4.74 32.54 23.17
C PHE A 190 5.71 33.71 23.46
N GLN A 191 6.87 33.74 22.82
CA GLN A 191 7.90 34.78 22.97
C GLN A 191 7.80 35.95 21.96
N GLY A 192 6.79 35.97 21.09
CA GLY A 192 6.42 37.18 20.36
C GLY A 192 7.25 37.54 19.11
N GLU A 193 7.94 36.59 18.48
CA GLU A 193 8.58 36.83 17.18
C GLU A 193 7.79 36.20 16.02
N THR A 194 7.15 37.07 15.24
CA THR A 194 6.50 36.72 13.97
C THR A 194 7.57 36.55 12.89
N GLY A 195 8.09 35.33 12.76
CA GLY A 195 9.11 34.98 11.75
C GLY A 195 8.53 34.07 10.66
N GLY A 196 8.46 34.57 9.43
CA GLY A 196 7.85 33.93 8.26
C GLY A 196 8.35 32.50 7.98
N ARG A 197 7.40 31.62 7.68
CA ARG A 197 7.62 30.21 7.40
C ARG A 197 7.92 30.03 5.92
N GLY A 198 9.21 30.00 5.59
CA GLY A 198 9.71 29.74 4.25
C GLY A 198 10.23 28.32 4.09
N SER A 199 9.83 27.73 2.96
CA SER A 199 10.48 26.63 2.23
C SER A 199 10.02 25.20 2.51
N ARG A 200 9.08 24.82 1.64
CA ARG A 200 8.58 23.49 1.30
C ARG A 200 9.72 22.72 0.61
N GLY A 201 10.49 21.97 1.38
CA GLY A 201 11.51 21.05 0.87
C GLY A 201 10.88 19.76 0.34
N GLY A 202 10.25 19.84 -0.83
CA GLY A 202 9.95 18.67 -1.65
C GLY A 202 11.10 18.49 -2.62
N ASN A 203 11.84 17.39 -2.51
CA ASN A 203 12.53 16.73 -3.62
C ASN A 203 13.19 15.44 -3.12
N GLY A 204 12.71 14.31 -3.66
CA GLY A 204 13.24 12.98 -3.38
C GLY A 204 12.31 11.80 -3.71
N VAL A 205 11.08 12.04 -4.19
CA VAL A 205 10.05 10.99 -4.34
C VAL A 205 10.05 10.33 -5.75
N VAL A 206 10.88 10.79 -6.68
CA VAL A 206 10.71 10.45 -8.11
C VAL A 206 11.29 9.08 -8.51
N ASP A 207 12.17 8.46 -7.71
CA ASP A 207 12.84 7.19 -8.10
C ASP A 207 12.20 5.91 -7.52
N LEU A 208 11.41 6.02 -6.43
CA LEU A 208 10.77 4.84 -5.81
C LEU A 208 9.60 4.29 -6.66
N SER A 209 8.88 5.15 -7.39
CA SER A 209 7.61 4.78 -8.02
C SER A 209 7.74 3.69 -9.10
N SER A 210 8.83 3.67 -9.85
CA SER A 210 9.06 2.68 -10.92
C SER A 210 9.49 1.32 -10.37
N ILE A 211 10.26 1.31 -9.28
CA ILE A 211 10.67 0.08 -8.59
C ILE A 211 9.45 -0.58 -7.94
N ASP A 212 8.58 0.22 -7.30
CA ASP A 212 7.34 -0.26 -6.69
C ASP A 212 6.45 -0.97 -7.72
N PHE A 213 6.31 -0.41 -8.93
CA PHE A 213 5.55 -1.03 -10.01
C PHE A 213 6.11 -2.42 -10.39
N LEU A 214 7.43 -2.52 -10.58
CA LEU A 214 8.09 -3.76 -10.96
C LEU A 214 7.97 -4.83 -9.88
N VAL A 215 8.11 -4.45 -8.61
CA VAL A 215 7.94 -5.35 -7.45
C VAL A 215 6.52 -5.91 -7.40
N ASN A 216 5.50 -5.07 -7.62
CA ASN A 216 4.11 -5.52 -7.62
C ASN A 216 3.80 -6.50 -8.76
N VAL A 217 4.19 -6.17 -9.99
CA VAL A 217 4.00 -7.07 -11.14
C VAL A 217 4.74 -8.38 -10.90
N GLY A 218 5.96 -8.32 -10.36
CA GLY A 218 6.73 -9.48 -9.94
C GLY A 218 5.98 -10.34 -8.92
N ALA A 219 5.39 -9.72 -7.89
CA ALA A 219 4.63 -10.43 -6.85
C ALA A 219 3.37 -11.12 -7.40
N ILE A 220 2.64 -10.49 -8.33
CA ILE A 220 1.46 -11.09 -8.98
C ILE A 220 1.88 -12.32 -9.79
N VAL A 221 2.89 -12.17 -10.66
CA VAL A 221 3.41 -13.28 -11.47
C VAL A 221 3.90 -14.42 -10.58
N TYR A 222 4.61 -14.05 -9.51
CA TYR A 222 5.14 -14.98 -8.52
C TYR A 222 4.02 -15.83 -7.89
N VAL A 223 2.92 -15.21 -7.45
CA VAL A 223 1.78 -15.91 -6.85
C VAL A 223 1.05 -16.77 -7.86
N GLU A 224 0.69 -16.24 -9.02
CA GLU A 224 -0.09 -16.99 -10.01
C GLU A 224 0.68 -18.19 -10.58
N MET A 225 2.00 -18.05 -10.75
CA MET A 225 2.84 -19.18 -11.14
C MET A 225 2.99 -20.21 -10.02
N ALA A 226 3.14 -19.79 -8.77
CA ALA A 226 3.17 -20.71 -7.64
C ALA A 226 1.86 -21.52 -7.55
N LEU A 227 0.71 -20.89 -7.72
CA LEU A 227 -0.59 -21.57 -7.71
C LEU A 227 -0.73 -22.56 -8.88
N LYS A 228 -0.37 -22.12 -10.09
CA LYS A 228 -0.42 -22.95 -11.29
C LYS A 228 0.50 -24.18 -11.19
N TRP A 229 1.65 -24.06 -10.54
CA TRP A 229 2.62 -25.16 -10.45
C TRP A 229 2.34 -26.17 -9.34
N ASN A 230 1.45 -25.84 -8.39
CA ASN A 230 0.98 -26.73 -7.34
C ASN A 230 -0.41 -27.32 -7.62
N ASP A 231 -0.98 -27.10 -8.81
CA ASP A 231 -2.29 -27.62 -9.23
C ASP A 231 -3.38 -27.45 -8.18
N ILE A 232 -3.40 -26.27 -7.54
CA ILE A 232 -4.38 -25.97 -6.50
C ILE A 232 -5.76 -25.81 -7.14
N SER A 233 -6.66 -26.72 -6.81
CA SER A 233 -8.05 -26.74 -7.27
C SER A 233 -8.98 -26.00 -6.30
N ASP A 234 -10.14 -25.55 -6.81
CA ASP A 234 -11.24 -24.90 -6.06
C ASP A 234 -11.00 -23.44 -5.58
N VAL A 235 -9.98 -22.79 -6.13
CA VAL A 235 -9.59 -21.41 -5.76
C VAL A 235 -9.95 -20.36 -6.81
N HIS A 236 -10.62 -20.78 -7.88
CA HIS A 236 -11.10 -19.93 -8.98
C HIS A 236 -12.60 -19.62 -8.89
N SER A 237 -13.28 -20.09 -7.84
CA SER A 237 -14.68 -19.81 -7.60
C SER A 237 -14.86 -18.56 -6.73
N LEU A 238 -15.81 -17.71 -7.09
CA LEU A 238 -16.25 -16.53 -6.31
C LEU A 238 -17.45 -16.84 -5.40
N ALA A 239 -17.72 -18.11 -5.11
CA ALA A 239 -18.94 -18.53 -4.42
C ALA A 239 -18.96 -18.17 -2.91
N SER A 240 -17.80 -17.93 -2.30
CA SER A 240 -17.75 -17.62 -0.86
C SER A 240 -17.99 -16.13 -0.57
N PRO A 241 -18.89 -15.78 0.38
CA PRO A 241 -19.06 -14.42 0.86
C PRO A 241 -17.76 -13.76 1.36
N GLY A 242 -16.83 -14.55 1.91
CA GLY A 242 -15.56 -14.06 2.44
C GLY A 242 -14.65 -13.43 1.37
N GLN A 243 -14.80 -13.85 0.11
CA GLN A 243 -14.03 -13.31 -1.01
C GLN A 243 -14.69 -12.09 -1.66
N PHE A 244 -16.01 -11.94 -1.49
CA PHE A 244 -16.78 -10.89 -2.14
C PHE A 244 -16.47 -9.52 -1.54
N MET A 245 -16.32 -9.45 -0.21
CA MET A 245 -16.00 -8.21 0.50
C MET A 245 -14.69 -7.55 0.02
N PRO A 246 -13.52 -8.22 0.02
CA PRO A 246 -12.27 -7.61 -0.43
C PRO A 246 -12.31 -7.23 -1.92
N PHE A 247 -12.98 -8.02 -2.75
CA PHE A 247 -13.17 -7.71 -4.17
C PHE A 247 -13.94 -6.40 -4.37
N PHE A 248 -15.09 -6.22 -3.74
CA PHE A 248 -15.90 -4.99 -3.90
C PHE A 248 -15.22 -3.76 -3.32
N ILE A 249 -14.55 -3.89 -2.16
CA ILE A 249 -13.79 -2.80 -1.56
C ILE A 249 -12.71 -2.30 -2.54
N SER A 250 -11.99 -3.21 -3.19
CA SER A 250 -10.95 -2.83 -4.16
C SER A 250 -11.51 -2.11 -5.39
N ILE A 251 -12.67 -2.55 -5.91
CA ILE A 251 -13.34 -1.90 -7.04
C ILE A 251 -13.82 -0.51 -6.65
N ALA A 252 -14.43 -0.36 -5.47
CA ALA A 252 -14.87 0.94 -4.97
C ALA A 252 -13.68 1.90 -4.85
N GLN A 253 -12.55 1.43 -4.31
CA GLN A 253 -11.30 2.22 -4.24
C GLN A 253 -10.79 2.61 -5.63
N LEU A 254 -10.78 1.68 -6.59
CA LEU A 254 -10.37 1.99 -7.97
C LEU A 254 -11.27 3.06 -8.61
N LEU A 255 -12.59 2.96 -8.43
CA LEU A 255 -13.54 3.96 -8.92
C LEU A 255 -13.33 5.32 -8.25
N SER A 256 -13.04 5.35 -6.95
CA SER A 256 -12.70 6.60 -6.24
C SER A 256 -11.44 7.26 -6.79
N VAL A 257 -10.42 6.47 -7.17
CA VAL A 257 -9.21 7.00 -7.85
C VAL A 257 -9.58 7.65 -9.17
N PHE A 258 -10.33 6.96 -10.03
CA PHE A 258 -10.73 7.49 -11.33
C PHE A 258 -11.61 8.73 -11.22
N TYR A 259 -12.53 8.75 -10.25
CA TYR A 259 -13.36 9.93 -9.98
C TYR A 259 -12.51 11.11 -9.51
N GLY A 260 -11.55 10.88 -8.62
CA GLY A 260 -10.62 11.93 -8.16
C GLY A 260 -9.78 12.49 -9.30
N ILE A 261 -9.28 11.63 -10.18
CA ILE A 261 -8.55 12.05 -11.39
C ILE A 261 -9.44 12.88 -12.31
N GLY A 262 -10.65 12.39 -12.61
CA GLY A 262 -11.60 13.09 -13.48
C GLY A 262 -11.98 14.46 -12.93
N LYS A 263 -12.20 14.57 -11.62
CA LYS A 263 -12.47 15.85 -10.96
C LYS A 263 -11.26 16.80 -11.05
N GLY A 264 -10.05 16.30 -10.79
CA GLY A 264 -8.83 17.10 -10.90
C GLY A 264 -8.59 17.62 -12.32
N MET A 265 -8.87 16.81 -13.35
CA MET A 265 -8.77 17.25 -14.75
C MET A 265 -9.81 18.32 -15.10
N LEU A 266 -11.03 18.25 -14.54
CA LEU A 266 -12.07 19.25 -14.77
C LEU A 266 -11.68 20.61 -14.15
N GLU A 267 -11.19 20.60 -12.92
CA GLU A 267 -10.75 21.81 -12.22
C GLU A 267 -9.61 22.52 -12.97
N MET A 268 -8.66 21.76 -13.52
CA MET A 268 -7.59 22.34 -14.36
C MET A 268 -8.10 22.96 -15.66
N ALA A 269 -9.16 22.41 -16.25
CA ALA A 269 -9.75 22.97 -17.46
C ALA A 269 -10.52 24.28 -17.18
N GLU A 270 -11.17 24.40 -16.01
CA GLU A 270 -11.87 25.62 -15.61
C GLU A 270 -10.90 26.78 -15.31
N ASP A 271 -9.74 26.49 -14.71
CA ASP A 271 -8.73 27.52 -14.41
C ASP A 271 -8.15 28.15 -15.70
N GLU A 272 -7.89 27.34 -16.75
CA GLU A 272 -7.37 27.83 -18.04
C GLU A 272 -8.34 28.82 -18.73
N ASP A 273 -9.65 28.57 -18.66
CA ASP A 273 -10.65 29.46 -19.26
C ASP A 273 -10.74 30.80 -18.50
N SER A 274 -10.59 30.78 -17.17
CA SER A 274 -10.73 31.98 -16.32
C SER A 274 -9.59 33.01 -16.47
N ASP A 275 -8.36 32.56 -16.74
CA ASP A 275 -7.22 33.45 -16.95
C ASP A 275 -7.28 34.15 -18.32
N SER A 276 -7.94 33.54 -19.31
CA SER A 276 -8.10 34.11 -20.66
C SER A 276 -9.01 35.35 -20.68
N ASP A 277 -10.02 35.41 -19.80
CA ASP A 277 -10.92 36.56 -19.68
C ASP A 277 -10.28 37.73 -18.92
N THR A 278 -9.32 37.44 -18.03
CA THR A 278 -8.65 38.47 -17.22
C THR A 278 -7.61 39.26 -18.02
N GLU A 279 -6.99 38.65 -19.04
CA GLU A 279 -6.07 39.37 -19.95
C GLU A 279 -6.82 40.34 -20.89
N SER A 280 -8.05 40.00 -21.29
CA SER A 280 -8.94 40.89 -22.05
C SER A 280 -9.44 42.08 -21.21
N GLY A 281 -9.69 41.87 -19.91
CA GLY A 281 -10.03 42.94 -18.97
C GLY A 281 -8.86 43.89 -18.64
N ARG A 282 -7.61 43.41 -18.64
CA ARG A 282 -6.42 44.24 -18.39
C ARG A 282 -6.09 45.17 -19.55
N PHE A 283 -6.39 44.79 -20.79
CA PHE A 283 -6.27 45.68 -21.94
C PHE A 283 -7.36 46.77 -21.96
N ALA A 284 -8.56 46.46 -21.44
CA ALA A 284 -9.64 47.44 -21.27
C ALA A 284 -9.40 48.41 -20.09
N ALA A 285 -8.64 48.01 -19.07
CA ALA A 285 -8.33 48.84 -17.90
C ALA A 285 -7.23 49.90 -18.17
N PHE A 286 -6.55 49.88 -19.32
CA PHE A 286 -5.57 50.92 -19.67
C PHE A 286 -6.21 52.20 -20.26
N ILE A 287 -7.54 52.22 -20.43
CA ILE A 287 -8.30 53.40 -20.90
C ILE A 287 -9.42 53.73 -19.90
N SER A 288 -9.07 54.11 -18.69
CA SER A 288 -9.94 54.98 -17.88
C SER A 288 -9.15 55.60 -16.72
N PRO A 289 -9.06 56.94 -16.64
CA PRO A 289 -8.73 57.59 -15.38
C PRO A 289 -10.03 57.76 -14.58
N PHE A 290 -9.85 57.89 -13.25
CA PHE A 290 -10.76 58.52 -12.28
C PHE A 290 -11.58 57.62 -11.34
N SER A 291 -11.17 57.67 -10.05
CA SER A 291 -11.93 57.48 -8.79
C SER A 291 -12.55 56.08 -8.55
N THR A 292 -12.46 55.45 -7.37
CA THR A 292 -12.62 55.99 -6.02
C THR A 292 -12.12 54.97 -4.97
N PHE A 293 -11.62 55.50 -3.86
CA PHE A 293 -11.37 54.88 -2.56
C PHE A 293 -12.58 54.05 -2.05
N GLU A 294 -12.40 52.81 -1.53
CA GLU A 294 -13.00 52.37 -0.25
C GLU A 294 -12.52 50.99 0.28
N PHE A 295 -12.01 51.05 1.52
CA PHE A 295 -12.13 50.16 2.69
C PHE A 295 -11.85 48.63 2.65
N ASP A 296 -10.71 48.31 3.28
CA ASP A 296 -10.34 47.12 4.06
C ASP A 296 -11.40 46.69 5.10
N LYS A 297 -11.67 45.36 5.19
CA LYS A 297 -11.98 44.64 6.45
C LYS A 297 -11.98 43.10 6.29
N ARG A 298 -10.90 42.48 6.76
CA ARG A 298 -10.81 41.28 7.64
C ARG A 298 -11.78 40.09 7.45
N THR A 299 -11.20 38.95 7.10
CA THR A 299 -11.51 37.57 7.57
C THR A 299 -11.31 37.40 9.10
N PRO A 300 -11.56 36.23 9.73
CA PRO A 300 -12.53 35.12 9.49
C PRO A 300 -13.17 34.56 10.81
N PHE A 301 -14.08 33.58 10.70
CA PHE A 301 -14.11 32.25 11.38
C PHE A 301 -15.53 31.69 11.54
N CYS A 302 -15.81 30.55 10.89
CA CYS A 302 -16.12 29.25 11.50
C CYS A 302 -16.06 28.18 10.42
#